data_AF-A0A2D7EZG4-F1
#
_entry.id   AF-A0A2D7EZG4-F1
#
_cell.length_a   1.000
_cell.length_b   1.000
_cell.length_c   1.000
_cell.angle_alpha   90.00
_cell.angle_beta   90.00
_cell.angle_gamma   90.00
#
_symmetry.space_group_name_H-M   'P 1'
#
loop_
_entity.id
_entity.type
_entity.pdbx_description
1 polymer ?
#
loop_
_entity_poly.entity_id
_entity_poly.type
_entity_poly.pdbx_seq_one_letter_code
_entity_poly.pdbx_strand_id
1 'polypeptide(L)'
;MRSTDQSSSEKYHSLALFEQRCRTIFRLACKHGAEHALRLEGERATPETFRRACHLGFAEAQILILKELIKIQDLRKELDAKLKSARKSRDKLAAKEIKQQFDLENLKEHIVRKLADSIAWHLIGGQNYIARRLCLRESSRPTLKASNLLTVLNFVNEYNDSNPLDFALISDITSFVQLGDVLLVGENGLQIIELKEGAKNHESISVISDNLLTEAEDEQIRKILDDNPLKDQIRRILRQHTRTTQFTTLLNTGAGIDPATGYRVQIPDVYHIEEHYFDEIQKLLTQLGPKKDWAFTVLEGGLYVGAYKGVCRRFGPSLLRRTAFEEVNNAYPVASLREGLAEALVEPIFVKPLSEDQLFDIAFGRVAIFILLRLDQMLSLYSGTPASAEFLSVKQSRKQRRNADRTSCLCTKGNVSGYLTLQELHF
;
A
#
# COMPACT_ATOMS: atom_id res chain seq x y z
N MET A 1 37.92 -21.88 1.72
CA MET A 1 37.46 -21.17 2.94
C MET A 1 37.60 -19.64 2.90
N ARG A 2 38.20 -19.00 1.88
CA ARG A 2 38.30 -17.52 1.78
C ARG A 2 37.22 -16.82 0.94
N SER A 3 36.41 -17.54 0.15
CA SER A 3 35.41 -16.92 -0.77
C SER A 3 34.04 -16.64 -0.14
N THR A 4 33.71 -17.27 0.99
CA THR A 4 32.42 -17.10 1.67
C THR A 4 32.34 -15.82 2.53
N ASP A 5 33.49 -15.31 3.02
CA ASP A 5 33.54 -14.10 3.86
C ASP A 5 33.49 -12.78 3.08
N GLN A 6 33.98 -12.75 1.83
CA GLN A 6 33.86 -11.56 0.98
C GLN A 6 32.42 -11.36 0.48
N SER A 7 31.74 -12.45 0.11
CA SER A 7 30.34 -12.46 -0.35
C SER A 7 29.34 -12.01 0.73
N SER A 8 29.59 -12.34 2.00
CA SER A 8 28.75 -11.91 3.12
C SER A 8 28.97 -10.43 3.43
N SER A 9 30.23 -9.97 3.51
CA SER A 9 30.60 -8.58 3.74
C SER A 9 30.03 -7.60 2.70
N GLU A 10 30.13 -7.93 1.41
CA GLU A 10 29.55 -7.12 0.32
C GLU A 10 28.02 -7.01 0.39
N LYS A 11 27.33 -8.10 0.74
CA LYS A 11 25.87 -8.10 0.93
C LYS A 11 25.44 -7.23 2.10
N TYR A 12 26.16 -7.29 3.22
CA TYR A 12 25.89 -6.44 4.39
C TYR A 12 26.11 -4.97 4.05
N HIS A 13 27.20 -4.64 3.35
CA HIS A 13 27.49 -3.29 2.90
C HIS A 13 26.42 -2.75 1.94
N SER A 14 25.95 -3.58 0.99
CA SER A 14 24.88 -3.24 0.06
C SER A 14 23.55 -2.93 0.75
N LEU A 15 23.19 -3.72 1.78
CA LEU A 15 21.94 -3.53 2.52
C LEU A 15 21.99 -2.29 3.43
N ALA A 16 23.12 -2.03 4.08
CA ALA A 16 23.32 -0.84 4.91
C ALA A 16 23.23 0.45 4.08
N LEU A 17 23.85 0.45 2.89
CA LEU A 17 23.75 1.58 1.97
C LEU A 17 22.32 1.80 1.46
N PHE A 18 21.60 0.71 1.17
CA PHE A 18 20.18 0.78 0.80
C PHE A 18 19.34 1.36 1.94
N GLU A 19 19.54 0.91 3.18
CA GLU A 19 18.85 1.46 4.35
C GLU A 19 19.12 2.96 4.51
N GLN A 20 20.38 3.39 4.37
CA GLN A 20 20.74 4.80 4.44
C GLN A 20 19.97 5.63 3.41
N ARG A 21 19.86 5.14 2.16
CA ARG A 21 19.06 5.81 1.12
C ARG A 21 17.57 5.86 1.49
N CYS A 22 17.02 4.77 2.02
CA CYS A 22 15.64 4.74 2.50
C CYS A 22 15.40 5.73 3.65
N ARG A 23 16.36 5.89 4.58
CA ARG A 23 16.28 6.90 5.66
C ARG A 23 16.28 8.32 5.12
N THR A 24 17.10 8.60 4.12
CA THR A 24 17.06 9.90 3.41
C THR A 24 15.68 10.15 2.80
N ILE A 25 15.16 9.17 2.04
CA ILE A 25 13.83 9.26 1.43
C ILE A 25 12.75 9.45 2.50
N PHE A 26 12.81 8.71 3.61
CA PHE A 26 11.87 8.83 4.72
C PHE A 26 11.86 10.23 5.32
N ARG A 27 13.03 10.83 5.58
CA ARG A 27 13.10 12.19 6.12
C ARG A 27 12.48 13.19 5.15
N LEU A 28 12.77 13.07 3.86
CA LEU A 28 12.17 13.90 2.82
C LEU A 28 10.64 13.73 2.75
N ALA A 29 10.17 12.48 2.75
CA ALA A 29 8.76 12.13 2.56
C ALA A 29 7.87 12.30 3.80
N CYS A 30 8.42 12.29 5.01
CA CYS A 30 7.63 12.23 6.25
C CYS A 30 8.03 13.28 7.29
N LYS A 31 9.25 13.84 7.24
CA LYS A 31 9.75 14.77 8.26
C LYS A 31 10.12 16.14 7.76
N HIS A 32 10.37 16.30 6.45
CA HIS A 32 10.92 17.52 5.88
C HIS A 32 10.10 18.76 6.25
N GLY A 33 8.77 18.68 6.13
CA GLY A 33 7.87 19.76 6.54
C GLY A 33 8.06 20.16 8.00
N ALA A 34 8.01 19.20 8.93
CA ALA A 34 8.19 19.48 10.36
C ALA A 34 9.58 20.03 10.70
N GLU A 35 10.63 19.53 10.02
CA GLU A 35 12.02 19.94 10.25
C GLU A 35 12.36 21.33 9.68
N HIS A 36 11.66 21.76 8.62
CA HIS A 36 11.99 23.00 7.89
C HIS A 36 10.94 24.11 8.05
N ALA A 37 9.70 23.79 8.41
CA ALA A 37 8.67 24.81 8.65
C ALA A 37 9.00 25.71 9.85
N LEU A 38 9.72 25.19 10.86
CA LEU A 38 10.18 25.97 12.02
C LEU A 38 11.39 26.88 11.72
N ARG A 39 12.03 26.72 10.56
CA ARG A 39 13.27 27.42 10.19
C ARG A 39 13.08 28.53 9.15
N LEU A 40 11.90 28.60 8.53
CA LEU A 40 11.54 29.68 7.64
C LEU A 40 11.16 30.90 8.50
N GLU A 41 12.15 31.74 8.77
CA GLU A 41 11.99 33.16 9.19
C GLU A 41 11.74 33.48 10.67
N GLY A 42 11.92 32.57 11.63
CA GLY A 42 11.83 32.91 13.06
C GLY A 42 10.44 33.36 13.55
N GLU A 43 9.47 33.45 12.63
CA GLU A 43 8.05 33.58 12.89
C GLU A 43 7.40 32.19 13.04
N ARG A 44 6.20 32.14 13.60
CA ARG A 44 5.45 30.88 13.70
C ARG A 44 5.15 30.36 12.30
N ALA A 45 5.50 29.10 12.03
CA ALA A 45 5.14 28.40 10.79
C ALA A 45 3.64 28.57 10.48
N THR A 46 3.32 29.07 9.29
CA THR A 46 1.93 29.10 8.80
C THR A 46 1.59 27.75 8.17
N PRO A 47 0.29 27.39 8.05
CA PRO A 47 -0.12 26.19 7.33
C PRO A 47 0.43 26.14 5.90
N GLU A 48 0.55 27.29 5.23
CA GLU A 48 1.12 27.40 3.88
C GLU A 48 2.62 27.14 3.85
N THR A 49 3.41 27.73 4.75
CA THR A 49 4.86 27.49 4.77
C THR A 49 5.19 26.05 5.14
N PHE A 50 4.41 25.45 6.03
CA PHE A 50 4.50 24.01 6.32
C PHE A 50 4.16 23.15 5.09
N ARG A 51 3.06 23.46 4.40
CA ARG A 51 2.66 22.72 3.19
C ARG A 51 3.72 22.79 2.10
N ARG A 52 4.26 23.99 1.82
CA ARG A 52 5.34 24.18 0.83
C ARG A 52 6.58 23.36 1.19
N ALA A 53 6.97 23.37 2.46
CA ALA A 53 8.08 22.54 2.93
C ALA A 53 7.80 21.04 2.73
N CYS A 54 6.61 20.55 3.07
CA CYS A 54 6.23 19.17 2.78
C CYS A 54 6.35 18.84 1.28
N HIS A 55 5.79 19.67 0.40
CA HIS A 55 5.77 19.43 -1.04
C HIS A 55 7.17 19.43 -1.67
N LEU A 56 8.07 20.29 -1.20
CA LEU A 56 9.49 20.27 -1.59
C LEU A 56 10.15 18.94 -1.21
N GLY A 57 9.95 18.49 0.03
CA GLY A 57 10.43 17.19 0.49
C GLY A 57 9.85 16.03 -0.33
N PHE A 58 8.55 16.09 -0.65
CA PHE A 58 7.88 15.06 -1.45
C PHE A 58 8.42 14.98 -2.87
N ALA A 59 8.67 16.14 -3.52
CA ALA A 59 9.22 16.20 -4.86
C ALA A 59 10.61 15.53 -4.93
N GLU A 60 11.49 15.86 -3.99
CA GLU A 60 12.82 15.25 -3.91
C GLU A 60 12.75 13.75 -3.58
N ALA A 61 11.91 13.36 -2.62
CA ALA A 61 11.70 11.96 -2.24
C ALA A 61 11.23 11.12 -3.43
N GLN A 62 10.27 11.60 -4.20
CA GLN A 62 9.73 10.91 -5.38
C GLN A 62 10.82 10.62 -6.43
N ILE A 63 11.72 11.59 -6.69
CA ILE A 63 12.83 11.39 -7.63
C ILE A 63 13.78 10.28 -7.13
N LEU A 64 14.09 10.28 -5.83
CA LEU A 64 14.95 9.25 -5.23
C LEU A 64 14.29 7.87 -5.23
N ILE A 65 12.99 7.80 -4.90
CA ILE A 65 12.17 6.60 -4.99
C ILE A 65 12.20 6.04 -6.40
N LEU A 66 11.97 6.89 -7.40
CA LEU A 66 11.94 6.47 -8.80
C LEU A 66 13.28 5.86 -9.22
N LYS A 67 14.40 6.52 -8.88
CA LYS A 67 15.74 6.01 -9.15
C LYS A 67 16.00 4.66 -8.50
N GLU A 68 15.57 4.45 -7.25
CA GLU A 68 15.75 3.16 -6.57
C GLU A 68 14.86 2.07 -7.16
N LEU A 69 13.59 2.36 -7.49
CA LEU A 69 12.69 1.40 -8.14
C LEU A 69 13.23 0.93 -9.50
N ILE A 70 13.76 1.84 -10.32
CA ILE A 70 14.38 1.49 -11.60
C ILE A 70 15.55 0.53 -11.39
N LYS A 71 16.46 0.83 -10.45
CA LYS A 71 17.61 -0.04 -10.13
C LYS A 71 17.15 -1.44 -9.69
N ILE A 72 16.15 -1.51 -8.82
CA ILE A 72 15.60 -2.78 -8.32
C ILE A 72 14.98 -3.58 -9.47
N GLN A 73 14.20 -2.94 -10.35
CA GLN A 73 13.57 -3.60 -11.50
C GLN A 73 14.60 -4.15 -12.49
N ASP A 74 15.67 -3.40 -12.77
CA ASP A 74 16.76 -3.86 -13.63
C ASP A 74 17.45 -5.09 -13.04
N LEU A 75 17.80 -5.04 -11.76
CA LEU A 75 18.43 -6.17 -11.08
C LEU A 75 17.52 -7.40 -11.02
N ARG A 76 16.21 -7.23 -10.79
CA ARG A 76 15.23 -8.33 -10.82
C ARG A 76 15.15 -8.98 -12.20
N LYS A 77 15.21 -8.18 -13.28
CA LYS A 77 15.22 -8.69 -14.66
C LYS A 77 16.47 -9.55 -14.93
N GLU A 78 17.64 -9.10 -14.45
CA GLU A 78 18.87 -9.89 -14.55
C GLU A 78 18.81 -11.18 -13.71
N LEU A 79 18.30 -11.11 -12.49
CA LEU A 79 18.14 -12.26 -11.60
C LEU A 79 17.16 -13.29 -12.18
N ASP A 80 16.07 -12.86 -12.81
CA ASP A 80 15.13 -13.76 -13.47
C ASP A 80 15.78 -14.50 -14.65
N ALA A 81 16.59 -13.79 -15.47
CA ALA A 81 17.35 -14.41 -16.55
C ALA A 81 18.37 -15.43 -16.02
N LYS A 82 19.10 -15.08 -14.95
CA LYS A 82 20.04 -16.00 -14.27
C LYS A 82 19.33 -17.21 -13.67
N LEU A 83 18.16 -17.02 -13.05
CA LEU A 83 17.36 -18.08 -12.46
C LEU A 83 16.86 -19.07 -13.52
N LYS A 84 16.39 -18.57 -14.68
CA LYS A 84 16.02 -19.40 -15.83
C LYS A 84 17.18 -20.25 -16.33
N SER A 85 18.38 -19.65 -16.44
CA SER A 85 19.60 -20.36 -16.83
C SER A 85 19.98 -21.46 -15.82
N ALA A 86 20.03 -21.15 -14.53
CA ALA A 86 20.35 -22.10 -13.47
C ALA A 86 19.37 -23.28 -13.39
N ARG A 87 18.07 -23.03 -13.63
CA ARG A 87 17.06 -24.10 -13.72
C ARG A 87 17.29 -24.99 -14.92
N LYS A 88 17.67 -24.42 -16.08
CA LYS A 88 17.98 -25.16 -17.30
C LYS A 88 19.21 -26.06 -17.12
N SER A 89 20.24 -25.57 -16.43
CA SER A 89 21.43 -26.35 -16.06
C SER A 89 21.23 -27.30 -14.88
N ARG A 90 20.01 -27.34 -14.29
CA ARG A 90 19.66 -28.14 -13.10
C ARG A 90 20.52 -27.85 -11.86
N ASP A 91 21.11 -26.66 -11.78
CA ASP A 91 21.88 -26.23 -10.62
C ASP A 91 20.93 -25.74 -9.51
N LYS A 92 20.64 -26.64 -8.56
CA LYS A 92 19.72 -26.37 -7.44
C LYS A 92 20.29 -25.38 -6.43
N LEU A 93 21.61 -25.35 -6.23
CA LEU A 93 22.25 -24.47 -5.27
C LEU A 93 22.24 -23.04 -5.79
N ALA A 94 22.69 -22.83 -7.02
CA ALA A 94 22.64 -21.51 -7.67
C ALA A 94 21.19 -21.00 -7.77
N ALA A 95 20.23 -21.86 -8.15
CA ALA A 95 18.83 -21.47 -8.22
C ALA A 95 18.27 -21.00 -6.86
N LYS A 96 18.66 -21.65 -5.75
CA LYS A 96 18.25 -21.26 -4.39
C LYS A 96 18.86 -19.92 -3.98
N GLU A 97 20.14 -19.70 -4.25
CA GLU A 97 20.82 -18.44 -3.94
C GLU A 97 20.25 -17.26 -4.74
N ILE A 98 20.03 -17.46 -6.04
CA ILE A 98 19.41 -16.45 -6.91
C ILE A 98 17.99 -16.13 -6.43
N LYS A 99 17.23 -17.15 -5.99
CA LYS A 99 15.89 -16.94 -5.44
C LYS A 99 15.92 -16.11 -4.16
N GLN A 100 16.87 -16.36 -3.26
CA GLN A 100 17.05 -15.55 -2.05
C GLN A 100 17.40 -14.09 -2.38
N GLN A 101 18.25 -13.86 -3.39
CA GLN A 101 18.55 -12.50 -3.87
C GLN A 101 17.30 -11.84 -4.46
N PHE A 102 16.52 -12.58 -5.26
CA PHE A 102 15.28 -12.08 -5.83
C PHE A 102 14.26 -11.68 -4.74
N ASP A 103 14.14 -12.49 -3.68
CA ASP A 103 13.25 -12.19 -2.56
C ASP A 103 13.72 -10.98 -1.74
N LEU A 104 15.04 -10.77 -1.63
CA LEU A 104 15.60 -9.54 -1.04
C LEU A 104 15.26 -8.31 -1.88
N GLU A 105 15.37 -8.38 -3.21
CA GLU A 105 15.00 -7.28 -4.10
C GLU A 105 13.49 -6.99 -4.08
N ASN A 106 12.64 -8.01 -3.93
CA ASN A 106 11.19 -7.79 -3.69
C ASN A 106 10.94 -7.02 -2.39
N LEU A 107 11.62 -7.39 -1.30
CA LEU A 107 11.51 -6.65 -0.04
C LEU A 107 11.94 -5.19 -0.19
N LYS A 108 13.05 -4.94 -0.89
CA LYS A 108 13.53 -3.57 -1.17
C LYS A 108 12.48 -2.77 -1.95
N GLU A 109 11.87 -3.37 -2.97
CA GLU A 109 10.79 -2.73 -3.72
C GLU A 109 9.60 -2.38 -2.81
N HIS A 110 9.16 -3.32 -1.96
CA HIS A 110 8.07 -3.08 -1.02
C HIS A 110 8.37 -1.91 -0.07
N ILE A 111 9.59 -1.84 0.47
CA ILE A 111 10.04 -0.74 1.33
C ILE A 111 9.98 0.59 0.57
N VAL A 112 10.55 0.64 -0.63
CA VAL A 112 10.60 1.88 -1.44
C VAL A 112 9.20 2.33 -1.85
N ARG A 113 8.33 1.41 -2.26
CA ARG A 113 6.93 1.74 -2.58
C ARG A 113 6.16 2.21 -1.35
N LYS A 114 6.42 1.67 -0.17
CA LYS A 114 5.77 2.14 1.06
C LYS A 114 6.23 3.52 1.49
N LEU A 115 7.44 3.93 1.13
CA LEU A 115 7.86 5.34 1.26
C LEU A 115 7.06 6.24 0.32
N ALA A 116 6.81 5.82 -0.92
CA ALA A 116 5.91 6.53 -1.84
C ALA A 116 4.46 6.55 -1.33
N ASP A 117 3.97 5.43 -0.81
CA ASP A 117 2.64 5.35 -0.20
C ASP A 117 2.51 6.30 0.98
N SER A 118 3.60 6.57 1.71
CA SER A 118 3.57 7.52 2.82
C SER A 118 3.30 8.94 2.30
N ILE A 119 3.88 9.33 1.16
CA ILE A 119 3.53 10.60 0.49
C ILE A 119 2.05 10.59 0.13
N ALA A 120 1.59 9.56 -0.58
CA ALA A 120 0.19 9.43 -0.99
C ALA A 120 -0.78 9.48 0.20
N TRP A 121 -0.41 8.86 1.32
CA TRP A 121 -1.20 8.81 2.55
C TRP A 121 -1.36 10.19 3.20
N HIS A 122 -0.28 10.99 3.24
CA HIS A 122 -0.36 12.38 3.70
C HIS A 122 -1.25 13.22 2.77
N LEU A 123 -1.15 13.04 1.45
CA LEU A 123 -1.95 13.79 0.47
C LEU A 123 -3.45 13.52 0.60
N ILE A 124 -3.85 12.31 1.00
CA ILE A 124 -5.26 11.97 1.26
C ILE A 124 -5.67 12.17 2.73
N GLY A 125 -4.82 12.81 3.55
CA GLY A 125 -5.11 13.07 4.96
C GLY A 125 -5.32 11.81 5.81
N GLY A 126 -4.69 10.69 5.45
CA GLY A 126 -4.85 9.40 6.14
C GLY A 126 -6.21 8.71 5.93
N GLN A 127 -7.02 9.21 4.99
CA GLN A 127 -8.37 8.69 4.77
C GLN A 127 -8.33 7.37 3.98
N ASN A 128 -8.33 6.25 4.70
CA ASN A 128 -8.28 4.90 4.11
C ASN A 128 -9.39 4.67 3.06
N TYR A 129 -10.58 5.23 3.29
CA TYR A 129 -11.66 5.10 2.31
C TYR A 129 -11.27 5.66 0.94
N ILE A 130 -10.50 6.74 0.85
CA ILE A 130 -9.97 7.26 -0.43
C ILE A 130 -8.96 6.26 -1.02
N ALA A 131 -8.00 5.78 -0.22
CA ALA A 131 -7.01 4.80 -0.67
C ALA A 131 -7.66 3.53 -1.28
N ARG A 132 -8.78 3.05 -0.69
CA ARG A 132 -9.53 1.90 -1.22
C ARG A 132 -10.09 2.12 -2.61
N ARG A 133 -10.48 3.35 -2.97
CA ARG A 133 -11.03 3.66 -4.31
C ARG A 133 -9.93 3.97 -5.32
N LEU A 134 -8.75 4.41 -4.87
CA LEU A 134 -7.55 4.55 -5.71
C LEU A 134 -6.93 3.20 -6.08
N CYS A 135 -7.20 2.15 -5.31
CA CYS A 135 -6.66 0.80 -5.50
C CYS A 135 -7.64 -0.12 -6.23
N LEU A 136 -7.35 -0.42 -7.49
CA LEU A 136 -8.12 -1.33 -8.34
C LEU A 136 -7.88 -2.82 -8.05
N ARG A 137 -6.98 -3.14 -7.12
CA ARG A 137 -6.59 -4.52 -6.74
C ARG A 137 -6.04 -5.33 -7.92
N GLU A 138 -5.46 -4.65 -8.90
CA GLU A 138 -4.83 -5.31 -10.04
C GLU A 138 -3.56 -6.03 -9.58
N SER A 139 -3.43 -7.31 -9.97
CA SER A 139 -2.39 -8.23 -9.49
C SER A 139 -1.01 -7.98 -10.12
N SER A 140 -0.94 -7.22 -11.22
CA SER A 140 0.30 -6.89 -11.91
C SER A 140 0.37 -5.41 -12.20
N ARG A 141 1.36 -4.73 -11.60
CA ARG A 141 1.75 -3.37 -11.97
C ARG A 141 2.67 -3.42 -13.19
N PRO A 142 2.47 -2.56 -14.20
CA PRO A 142 3.40 -2.46 -15.33
C PRO A 142 4.80 -2.08 -14.83
N THR A 143 5.84 -2.46 -15.58
CA THR A 143 7.21 -2.05 -15.28
C THR A 143 7.37 -0.56 -15.57
N LEU A 144 8.13 0.16 -14.73
CA LEU A 144 8.31 1.62 -14.87
C LEU A 144 8.99 2.01 -16.18
N LYS A 145 9.77 1.10 -16.78
CA LYS A 145 10.39 1.30 -18.09
C LYS A 145 9.47 1.05 -19.28
N ALA A 146 8.33 0.39 -19.06
CA ALA A 146 7.31 0.19 -20.08
C ALA A 146 6.22 1.26 -20.02
N SER A 147 6.25 2.16 -19.03
CA SER A 147 5.35 3.31 -18.91
C SER A 147 5.96 4.57 -19.53
N ASN A 148 5.08 5.55 -19.74
CA ASN A 148 5.35 6.91 -20.23
C ASN A 148 6.12 7.77 -19.21
N LEU A 149 7.06 7.14 -18.48
CA LEU A 149 7.63 7.66 -17.26
C LEU A 149 8.35 9.00 -17.46
N LEU A 150 8.99 9.22 -18.61
CA LEU A 150 9.68 10.48 -18.89
C LEU A 150 8.69 11.64 -19.05
N THR A 151 7.60 11.44 -19.79
CA THR A 151 6.56 12.48 -19.92
C THR A 151 5.88 12.74 -18.58
N VAL A 152 5.57 11.67 -17.83
CA VAL A 152 5.01 11.79 -16.48
C VAL A 152 5.94 12.57 -15.56
N LEU A 153 7.23 12.25 -15.55
CA LEU A 153 8.21 12.93 -14.72
C LEU A 153 8.37 14.41 -15.11
N ASN A 154 8.42 14.71 -16.40
CA ASN A 154 8.53 16.10 -16.89
C ASN A 154 7.32 16.92 -16.47
N PHE A 155 6.11 16.41 -16.71
CA PHE A 155 4.86 17.05 -16.29
C PHE A 155 4.85 17.30 -14.79
N VAL A 156 5.18 16.30 -13.98
CA VAL A 156 5.13 16.40 -12.52
C VAL A 156 6.15 17.41 -11.99
N ASN A 157 7.36 17.45 -12.53
CA ASN A 157 8.37 18.44 -12.13
C ASN A 157 7.92 19.86 -12.49
N GLU A 158 7.49 20.09 -13.74
CA GLU A 158 7.02 21.40 -14.19
C GLU A 158 5.81 21.89 -13.37
N TYR A 159 4.87 20.99 -13.08
CA TYR A 159 3.70 21.30 -12.28
C TYR A 159 4.07 21.66 -10.83
N ASN A 160 4.91 20.84 -10.18
CA ASN A 160 5.32 21.06 -8.78
C ASN A 160 6.15 22.34 -8.62
N ASP A 161 7.00 22.66 -9.60
CA ASP A 161 7.78 23.90 -9.60
C ASP A 161 6.88 25.14 -9.77
N SER A 162 5.83 25.01 -10.60
CA SER A 162 4.91 26.11 -10.89
C SER A 162 3.83 26.31 -9.83
N ASN A 163 3.50 25.28 -9.04
CA ASN A 163 2.38 25.28 -8.08
C ASN A 163 2.85 24.85 -6.68
N PRO A 164 3.51 25.72 -5.89
CA PRO A 164 4.13 25.34 -4.61
C PRO A 164 3.18 24.87 -3.51
N LEU A 165 1.88 25.17 -3.62
CA LEU A 165 0.84 24.80 -2.65
C LEU A 165 0.06 23.55 -3.05
N ASP A 166 0.26 23.09 -4.29
CA ASP A 166 -0.31 21.88 -4.83
C ASP A 166 0.80 20.84 -4.96
N PHE A 167 0.44 19.58 -5.20
CA PHE A 167 1.40 18.52 -5.42
C PHE A 167 0.90 17.48 -6.41
N ALA A 168 1.75 17.15 -7.37
CA ALA A 168 1.58 16.07 -8.32
C ALA A 168 2.47 14.88 -7.94
N LEU A 169 1.82 13.74 -7.67
CA LEU A 169 2.43 12.46 -7.32
C LEU A 169 2.32 11.50 -8.51
N ILE A 170 3.43 10.86 -8.87
CA ILE A 170 3.49 9.78 -9.87
C ILE A 170 2.80 8.54 -9.28
N SER A 171 1.65 8.14 -9.82
CA SER A 171 0.87 7.00 -9.29
C SER A 171 1.66 5.70 -9.32
N ASP A 172 2.44 5.49 -10.38
CA ASP A 172 3.19 4.28 -10.69
C ASP A 172 4.25 3.89 -9.63
N ILE A 173 4.75 4.85 -8.85
CA ILE A 173 5.75 4.59 -7.79
C ILE A 173 5.12 4.12 -6.47
N THR A 174 3.80 4.28 -6.30
CA THR A 174 3.08 3.84 -5.09
C THR A 174 2.77 2.33 -5.14
N SER A 175 2.08 1.79 -4.13
CA SER A 175 1.54 0.42 -4.10
C SER A 175 0.01 0.39 -4.15
N PHE A 176 -0.68 1.48 -3.79
CA PHE A 176 -2.16 1.55 -3.83
C PHE A 176 -2.77 2.55 -4.82
N VAL A 177 -2.04 3.56 -5.30
CA VAL A 177 -2.57 4.45 -6.34
C VAL A 177 -2.43 3.72 -7.68
N GLN A 178 -3.57 3.30 -8.24
CA GLN A 178 -3.67 2.53 -9.48
C GLN A 178 -4.59 3.21 -10.52
N LEU A 179 -5.17 4.37 -10.18
CA LEU A 179 -5.95 5.19 -11.09
C LEU A 179 -5.09 6.36 -11.58
N GLY A 180 -5.03 6.55 -12.90
CA GLY A 180 -4.26 7.61 -13.54
C GLY A 180 -2.76 7.41 -13.48
N ASP A 181 -2.03 8.21 -14.26
CA ASP A 181 -0.58 8.30 -14.21
C ASP A 181 -0.10 9.24 -13.10
N VAL A 182 -0.91 10.27 -12.79
CA VAL A 182 -0.61 11.30 -11.80
C VAL A 182 -1.81 11.54 -10.88
N LEU A 183 -1.54 11.57 -9.58
CA LEU A 183 -2.44 12.03 -8.54
C LEU A 183 -2.09 13.48 -8.17
N LEU A 184 -3.01 14.40 -8.39
CA LEU A 184 -2.84 15.82 -8.06
C LEU A 184 -3.68 16.17 -6.84
N VAL A 185 -3.08 16.88 -5.89
CA VAL A 185 -3.78 17.40 -4.71
C VAL A 185 -3.48 18.88 -4.57
N GLY A 186 -4.52 19.70 -4.49
CA GLY A 186 -4.42 21.15 -4.39
C GLY A 186 -5.69 21.80 -3.85
N GLU A 187 -5.87 23.10 -4.10
CA GLU A 187 -7.07 23.85 -3.68
C GLU A 187 -8.37 23.27 -4.25
N ASN A 188 -8.32 22.75 -5.48
CA ASN A 188 -9.46 22.13 -6.15
C ASN A 188 -9.73 20.69 -5.70
N GLY A 189 -9.11 20.26 -4.59
CA GLY A 189 -9.21 18.90 -4.09
C GLY A 189 -8.31 17.91 -4.83
N LEU A 190 -8.72 16.65 -4.82
CA LEU A 190 -7.95 15.53 -5.38
C LEU A 190 -8.38 15.26 -6.82
N GLN A 191 -7.42 15.19 -7.73
CA GLN A 191 -7.62 14.99 -9.16
C GLN A 191 -6.74 13.85 -9.69
N ILE A 192 -7.24 13.16 -10.72
CA ILE A 192 -6.54 12.07 -11.38
C ILE A 192 -6.27 12.48 -12.82
N ILE A 193 -4.99 12.43 -13.22
CA ILE A 193 -4.55 12.80 -14.56
C ILE A 193 -3.98 11.57 -15.25
N GLU A 194 -4.46 11.33 -16.48
CA GLU A 194 -3.91 10.33 -17.41
C GLU A 194 -3.15 11.07 -18.51
N LEU A 195 -1.85 10.79 -18.67
CA LEU A 195 -0.99 11.42 -19.65
C LEU A 195 -0.87 10.54 -20.90
N LYS A 196 -1.39 11.05 -22.02
CA LYS A 196 -1.40 10.31 -23.28
C LYS A 196 -0.11 10.57 -24.06
N GLU A 197 0.63 9.51 -24.41
CA GLU A 197 1.73 9.59 -25.39
C GLU A 197 1.37 8.85 -26.70
N GLY A 198 1.91 9.35 -27.83
CA GLY A 198 2.03 8.63 -29.10
C GLY A 198 0.95 8.88 -30.16
N ALA A 199 1.34 8.83 -31.44
CA ALA A 199 0.45 9.04 -32.60
C ALA A 199 -0.72 8.03 -32.67
N LYS A 200 -0.51 6.77 -32.26
CA LYS A 200 -1.55 5.73 -32.20
C LYS A 200 -2.62 5.99 -31.13
N ASN A 201 -2.27 6.75 -30.09
CA ASN A 201 -3.22 7.19 -29.07
C ASN A 201 -4.13 8.30 -29.62
N HIS A 202 -3.60 9.22 -30.43
CA HIS A 202 -4.42 10.21 -31.14
C HIS A 202 -5.42 9.55 -32.10
N GLU A 203 -5.01 8.51 -32.83
CA GLU A 203 -5.91 7.72 -33.69
C GLU A 203 -7.00 6.98 -32.89
N SER A 204 -6.67 6.46 -31.71
CA SER A 204 -7.66 5.82 -30.82
C SER A 204 -8.62 6.84 -30.19
N ILE A 205 -8.15 8.06 -29.90
CA ILE A 205 -8.98 9.15 -29.36
C ILE A 205 -9.86 9.75 -30.45
N SER A 206 -9.39 9.92 -31.68
CA SER A 206 -10.21 10.43 -32.78
C SER A 206 -11.38 9.49 -33.05
N VAL A 207 -11.15 8.16 -33.02
CA VAL A 207 -12.25 7.18 -33.11
C VAL A 207 -13.26 7.32 -31.97
N ILE A 208 -12.83 7.70 -30.76
CA ILE A 208 -13.69 7.94 -29.59
C ILE A 208 -14.44 9.29 -29.71
N SER A 209 -13.77 10.37 -30.11
CA SER A 209 -14.37 11.69 -30.24
C SER A 209 -15.35 11.77 -31.41
N ASP A 210 -15.06 11.05 -32.50
CA ASP A 210 -15.85 11.11 -33.73
C ASP A 210 -17.10 10.21 -33.67
N ASN A 211 -17.19 9.27 -32.71
CA ASN A 211 -18.29 8.28 -32.66
C ASN A 211 -18.91 7.98 -31.28
N LEU A 212 -18.29 8.34 -30.14
CA LEU A 212 -18.62 7.72 -28.84
C LEU A 212 -18.94 8.69 -27.69
N LEU A 213 -18.83 10.01 -27.87
CA LEU A 213 -19.12 11.00 -26.81
C LEU A 213 -20.57 11.53 -26.82
N THR A 214 -21.40 11.11 -27.76
CA THR A 214 -22.85 11.38 -27.77
C THR A 214 -23.60 10.09 -27.47
N GLU A 215 -24.10 9.93 -26.24
CA GLU A 215 -25.15 8.98 -25.77
C GLU A 215 -25.43 7.73 -26.64
N ALA A 216 -24.41 7.07 -27.17
CA ALA A 216 -24.59 5.96 -28.08
C ALA A 216 -24.80 4.70 -27.26
N GLU A 217 -25.87 3.96 -27.57
CA GLU A 217 -26.20 2.71 -26.90
C GLU A 217 -25.02 1.72 -26.97
N ASP A 218 -24.78 1.04 -25.86
CA ASP A 218 -23.70 0.07 -25.61
C ASP A 218 -23.51 -0.97 -26.74
N GLU A 219 -24.57 -1.23 -27.52
CA GLU A 219 -24.63 -2.17 -28.64
C GLU A 219 -24.00 -1.62 -29.95
N GLN A 220 -24.12 -0.32 -30.20
CA GLN A 220 -23.48 0.34 -31.36
C GLN A 220 -21.98 0.48 -31.16
N ILE A 221 -21.57 0.80 -29.92
CA ILE A 221 -20.18 0.86 -29.49
C ILE A 221 -19.50 -0.51 -29.67
N ARG A 222 -20.19 -1.60 -29.31
CA ARG A 222 -19.68 -2.98 -29.47
C ARG A 222 -19.45 -3.36 -30.93
N LYS A 223 -20.37 -3.01 -31.84
CA LYS A 223 -20.22 -3.29 -33.28
C LYS A 223 -19.05 -2.53 -33.91
N ILE A 224 -18.89 -1.24 -33.59
CA ILE A 224 -17.78 -0.41 -34.09
C ILE A 224 -16.42 -0.93 -33.56
N LEU A 225 -16.39 -1.43 -32.33
CA LEU A 225 -15.19 -1.96 -31.71
C LEU A 225 -14.78 -3.32 -32.26
N ASP A 226 -15.70 -4.23 -32.56
CA ASP A 226 -15.30 -5.61 -32.90
C ASP A 226 -14.51 -5.72 -34.23
N ASP A 227 -14.73 -4.79 -35.16
CA ASP A 227 -14.06 -4.69 -36.45
C ASP A 227 -12.78 -3.82 -36.43
N ASN A 228 -12.48 -3.14 -35.32
CA ASN A 228 -11.32 -2.26 -35.22
C ASN A 228 -10.07 -3.00 -34.67
N PRO A 229 -8.90 -2.95 -35.35
CA PRO A 229 -7.67 -3.56 -34.85
C PRO A 229 -7.17 -2.96 -33.52
N LEU A 230 -7.63 -1.77 -33.14
CA LEU A 230 -7.30 -1.06 -31.90
C LEU A 230 -8.33 -1.29 -30.77
N LYS A 231 -9.28 -2.22 -30.93
CA LYS A 231 -10.41 -2.40 -30.00
C LYS A 231 -10.04 -2.59 -28.54
N ASP A 232 -8.96 -3.31 -28.25
CA ASP A 232 -8.54 -3.55 -26.87
C ASP A 232 -7.90 -2.29 -26.27
N GLN A 233 -7.25 -1.46 -27.09
CA GLN A 233 -6.73 -0.15 -26.67
C GLN A 233 -7.88 0.82 -26.39
N ILE A 234 -8.87 0.90 -27.29
CA ILE A 234 -10.05 1.75 -27.10
C ILE A 234 -10.85 1.30 -25.86
N ARG A 235 -11.09 -0.01 -25.69
CA ARG A 235 -11.73 -0.56 -24.48
C ARG A 235 -10.97 -0.21 -23.21
N ARG A 236 -9.63 -0.26 -23.24
CA ARG A 236 -8.80 0.14 -22.11
C ARG A 236 -8.97 1.63 -21.78
N ILE A 237 -8.91 2.50 -22.79
CA ILE A 237 -9.08 3.96 -22.64
C ILE A 237 -10.46 4.27 -22.05
N LEU A 238 -11.53 3.68 -22.59
CA LEU A 238 -12.89 3.87 -22.09
C LEU A 238 -13.02 3.42 -20.63
N ARG A 239 -12.48 2.25 -20.28
CA ARG A 239 -12.50 1.76 -18.88
C ARG A 239 -11.75 2.69 -17.94
N GLN A 240 -10.58 3.20 -18.34
CA GLN A 240 -9.84 4.17 -17.53
C GLN A 240 -10.64 5.45 -17.33
N HIS A 241 -11.21 6.01 -18.41
CA HIS A 241 -12.05 7.21 -18.33
C HIS A 241 -13.27 6.99 -17.41
N THR A 242 -14.01 5.90 -17.59
CA THR A 242 -15.16 5.56 -16.74
C THR A 242 -14.76 5.45 -15.28
N ARG A 243 -13.65 4.77 -14.96
CA ARG A 243 -13.15 4.61 -13.58
C ARG A 243 -12.80 5.96 -12.96
N THR A 244 -12.11 6.84 -13.70
CA THR A 244 -11.78 8.19 -13.23
C THR A 244 -13.03 9.02 -12.98
N THR A 245 -14.01 9.01 -13.90
CA THR A 245 -15.29 9.73 -13.71
C THR A 245 -16.06 9.21 -12.50
N GLN A 246 -16.11 7.88 -12.31
CA GLN A 246 -16.76 7.25 -11.16
C GLN A 246 -16.11 7.67 -9.84
N PHE A 247 -14.78 7.64 -9.79
CA PHE A 247 -14.01 8.08 -8.64
C PHE A 247 -14.26 9.55 -8.31
N THR A 248 -14.15 10.46 -9.28
CA THR A 248 -14.37 11.90 -9.09
C THR A 248 -15.80 12.19 -8.61
N THR A 249 -16.79 11.51 -9.21
CA THR A 249 -18.19 11.64 -8.77
C THR A 249 -18.34 11.23 -7.32
N LEU A 250 -17.84 10.05 -6.96
CA LEU A 250 -17.95 9.49 -5.62
C LEU A 250 -17.27 10.36 -4.54
N LEU A 251 -16.10 10.95 -4.84
CA LEU A 251 -15.44 11.87 -3.92
C LEU A 251 -16.23 13.17 -3.73
N ASN A 252 -16.79 13.72 -4.81
CA ASN A 252 -17.48 15.02 -4.75
C ASN A 252 -18.89 14.93 -4.17
N THR A 253 -19.59 13.81 -4.37
CA THR A 253 -20.99 13.65 -3.93
C THR A 253 -21.14 12.80 -2.66
N GLY A 254 -20.08 12.11 -2.23
CA GLY A 254 -20.16 11.10 -1.17
C GLY A 254 -20.95 9.84 -1.57
N ALA A 255 -21.46 9.74 -2.80
CA ALA A 255 -22.25 8.60 -3.27
C ALA A 255 -22.04 8.32 -4.76
N GLY A 256 -21.74 7.08 -5.12
CA GLY A 256 -21.46 6.73 -6.50
C GLY A 256 -21.17 5.27 -6.71
N ILE A 257 -20.58 4.94 -7.86
CA ILE A 257 -20.08 3.61 -8.16
C ILE A 257 -18.61 3.56 -7.74
N ASP A 258 -18.24 2.59 -6.89
CA ASP A 258 -16.85 2.32 -6.53
C ASP A 258 -16.09 1.78 -7.77
N PRO A 259 -15.05 2.46 -8.26
CA PRO A 259 -14.32 2.06 -9.47
C PRO A 259 -13.60 0.72 -9.33
N ALA A 260 -13.29 0.28 -8.09
CA ALA A 260 -12.60 -0.98 -7.83
C ALA A 260 -13.55 -2.18 -7.85
N THR A 261 -14.76 -2.03 -7.32
CA THR A 261 -15.72 -3.13 -7.14
C THR A 261 -16.92 -3.08 -8.11
N GLY A 262 -17.19 -1.92 -8.71
CA GLY A 262 -18.38 -1.67 -9.51
C GLY A 262 -19.67 -1.56 -8.68
N TYR A 263 -19.58 -1.53 -7.35
CA TYR A 263 -20.75 -1.45 -6.48
C TYR A 263 -21.15 -0.01 -6.19
N ARG A 264 -22.46 0.22 -6.05
CA ARG A 264 -22.97 1.50 -5.54
C ARG A 264 -22.62 1.61 -4.06
N VAL A 265 -21.95 2.68 -3.69
CA VAL A 265 -21.52 2.96 -2.32
C VAL A 265 -21.94 4.36 -1.91
N GLN A 266 -22.17 4.53 -0.62
CA GLN A 266 -22.37 5.80 0.03
C GLN A 266 -21.33 5.90 1.14
N ILE A 267 -20.54 6.97 1.14
CA ILE A 267 -19.60 7.29 2.22
C ILE A 267 -20.40 8.08 3.24
N PRO A 268 -20.63 7.54 4.45
CA PRO A 268 -21.37 8.26 5.46
C PRO A 268 -20.46 9.33 6.08
N ASP A 269 -21.01 10.52 6.31
CA ASP A 269 -20.33 11.62 7.01
C ASP A 269 -20.31 11.36 8.51
N VAL A 270 -19.56 10.33 8.94
CA VAL A 270 -19.37 10.04 10.36
C VAL A 270 -17.96 10.44 10.76
N TYR A 271 -17.86 11.54 11.49
CA TYR A 271 -16.63 11.88 12.19
C TYR A 271 -16.54 11.05 13.47
N HIS A 272 -15.55 10.17 13.55
CA HIS A 272 -15.23 9.40 14.75
C HIS A 272 -13.76 9.63 15.08
N ILE A 273 -13.49 9.90 16.36
CA ILE A 273 -12.11 9.99 16.86
C ILE A 273 -11.61 8.55 16.95
N GLU A 274 -10.59 8.21 16.16
CA GLU A 274 -9.95 6.90 16.23
C GLU A 274 -8.99 6.87 17.44
N GLU A 275 -9.20 5.93 18.35
CA GLU A 275 -8.22 5.61 19.38
C GLU A 275 -7.21 4.61 18.83
N HIS A 276 -5.91 4.89 19.00
CA HIS A 276 -4.84 4.05 18.46
C HIS A 276 -4.11 3.30 19.57
N TYR A 277 -3.70 2.06 19.29
CA TYR A 277 -2.91 1.23 20.20
C TYR A 277 -1.38 1.41 20.02
N PHE A 278 -0.94 2.47 19.31
CA PHE A 278 0.48 2.71 19.03
C PHE A 278 1.30 3.04 20.27
N ASP A 279 0.71 3.69 21.28
CA ASP A 279 1.38 3.94 22.54
C ASP A 279 1.80 2.63 23.23
N GLU A 280 0.95 1.60 23.13
CA GLU A 280 1.28 0.27 23.63
C GLU A 280 2.39 -0.38 22.80
N ILE A 281 2.39 -0.22 21.47
CA ILE A 281 3.51 -0.67 20.63
C ILE A 281 4.82 0.01 21.05
N GLN A 282 4.83 1.33 21.26
CA GLN A 282 6.03 2.05 21.69
C GLN A 282 6.54 1.53 23.05
N LYS A 283 5.63 1.31 24.02
CA LYS A 283 5.97 0.70 25.32
C LYS A 283 6.57 -0.69 25.15
N LEU A 284 6.06 -1.52 24.25
CA LEU A 284 6.66 -2.83 23.99
C LEU A 284 8.06 -2.74 23.38
N LEU A 285 8.26 -1.82 22.43
CA LEU A 285 9.54 -1.62 21.77
C LEU A 285 10.62 -1.10 22.73
N THR A 286 10.27 -0.20 23.66
CA THR A 286 11.20 0.31 24.68
C THR A 286 11.63 -0.76 25.69
N GLN A 287 10.79 -1.78 25.91
CA GLN A 287 11.16 -2.93 26.75
C GLN A 287 12.18 -3.85 26.10
N LEU A 288 12.38 -3.79 24.77
CA LEU A 288 13.37 -4.61 24.09
C LEU A 288 14.78 -4.07 24.37
N GLY A 289 15.55 -4.75 25.21
CA GLY A 289 16.91 -4.35 25.61
C GLY A 289 17.94 -5.45 25.35
N PRO A 290 19.25 -5.22 25.49
CA PRO A 290 20.29 -6.21 25.18
C PRO A 290 20.09 -7.61 25.82
N LYS A 291 19.33 -7.68 26.92
CA LYS A 291 19.00 -8.91 27.66
C LYS A 291 17.54 -9.37 27.54
N LYS A 292 16.67 -8.60 26.86
CA LYS A 292 15.24 -8.87 26.74
C LYS A 292 14.82 -8.82 25.28
N ASP A 293 14.63 -10.00 24.71
CA ASP A 293 14.36 -10.20 23.27
C ASP A 293 12.86 -10.27 22.92
N TRP A 294 11.98 -10.11 23.90
CA TRP A 294 10.54 -10.18 23.70
C TRP A 294 9.80 -9.30 24.71
N ALA A 295 8.63 -8.82 24.31
CA ALA A 295 7.63 -8.17 25.15
C ALA A 295 6.25 -8.41 24.54
N PHE A 296 5.20 -8.46 25.35
CA PHE A 296 3.83 -8.52 24.85
C PHE A 296 2.88 -7.77 25.78
N THR A 297 1.72 -7.39 25.25
CA THR A 297 0.60 -6.82 26.00
C THR A 297 -0.72 -7.35 25.44
N VAL A 298 -1.79 -7.17 26.21
CA VAL A 298 -3.15 -7.52 25.83
C VAL A 298 -4.02 -6.29 26.05
N LEU A 299 -4.56 -5.71 24.98
CA LEU A 299 -5.51 -4.62 25.05
C LEU A 299 -6.93 -5.18 25.11
N GLU A 300 -7.69 -4.73 26.10
CA GLU A 300 -9.12 -5.01 26.28
C GLU A 300 -9.48 -6.52 26.26
N GLY A 301 -8.51 -7.38 26.63
CA GLY A 301 -8.66 -8.85 26.59
C GLY A 301 -8.79 -9.45 25.19
N GLY A 302 -8.87 -8.64 24.13
CA GLY A 302 -9.19 -9.07 22.77
C GLY A 302 -8.04 -8.92 21.78
N LEU A 303 -7.17 -7.93 21.98
CA LEU A 303 -6.08 -7.61 21.06
C LEU A 303 -4.72 -7.91 21.71
N TYR A 304 -4.04 -8.92 21.21
CA TYR A 304 -2.74 -9.38 21.69
C TYR A 304 -1.66 -8.82 20.79
N VAL A 305 -0.71 -8.09 21.36
CA VAL A 305 0.41 -7.50 20.61
C VAL A 305 1.71 -7.97 21.22
N GLY A 306 2.59 -8.53 20.40
CA GLY A 306 3.92 -9.00 20.81
C GLY A 306 5.02 -8.41 19.97
N ALA A 307 6.07 -7.90 20.61
CA ALA A 307 7.28 -7.41 19.98
C ALA A 307 8.45 -8.37 20.28
N TYR A 308 9.22 -8.71 19.26
CA TYR A 308 10.28 -9.73 19.34
C TYR A 308 11.52 -9.29 18.58
N LYS A 309 12.71 -9.62 19.09
CA LYS A 309 14.00 -9.44 18.42
C LYS A 309 14.86 -10.70 18.53
N GLY A 310 16.04 -10.67 17.93
CA GLY A 310 17.00 -11.78 18.00
C GLY A 310 16.40 -13.09 17.51
N VAL A 311 16.60 -14.15 18.30
CA VAL A 311 16.11 -15.51 18.02
C VAL A 311 14.58 -15.60 18.23
N CYS A 312 14.03 -14.82 19.15
CA CYS A 312 12.60 -14.82 19.48
C CYS A 312 11.70 -14.39 18.31
N ARG A 313 12.20 -13.60 17.35
CA ARG A 313 11.45 -13.21 16.14
C ARG A 313 10.84 -14.39 15.40
N ARG A 314 11.61 -15.48 15.27
CA ARG A 314 11.18 -16.68 14.53
C ARG A 314 10.05 -17.42 15.23
N PHE A 315 10.01 -17.34 16.57
CA PHE A 315 9.04 -18.03 17.40
C PHE A 315 7.86 -17.13 17.81
N GLY A 316 7.93 -15.83 17.51
CA GLY A 316 6.95 -14.81 17.93
C GLY A 316 5.49 -15.19 17.70
N PRO A 317 5.08 -15.66 16.50
CA PRO A 317 3.69 -16.04 16.26
C PRO A 317 3.23 -17.21 17.15
N SER A 318 4.09 -18.21 17.34
CA SER A 318 3.79 -19.37 18.19
C SER A 318 3.75 -19.00 19.66
N LEU A 319 4.62 -18.10 20.11
CA LEU A 319 4.62 -17.57 21.46
C LEU A 319 3.35 -16.76 21.72
N LEU A 320 3.00 -15.82 20.83
CA LEU A 320 1.80 -15.00 20.97
C LEU A 320 0.52 -15.84 21.02
N ARG A 321 0.42 -16.88 20.17
CA ARG A 321 -0.71 -17.82 20.21
C ARG A 321 -0.78 -18.57 21.54
N ARG A 322 0.35 -19.12 22.02
CA ARG A 322 0.37 -19.81 23.32
C ARG A 322 -0.03 -18.89 24.48
N THR A 323 0.31 -17.61 24.41
CA THR A 323 -0.11 -16.63 25.41
C THR A 323 -1.60 -16.29 25.30
N ALA A 324 -2.14 -16.21 24.09
CA ALA A 324 -3.57 -15.91 23.87
C ALA A 324 -4.50 -17.07 24.18
N PHE A 325 -3.99 -18.29 24.09
CA PHE A 325 -4.73 -19.53 24.26
C PHE A 325 -4.03 -20.37 25.31
N GLU A 326 -4.47 -20.28 26.57
CA GLU A 326 -4.04 -21.22 27.62
C GLU A 326 -4.33 -22.68 27.21
N GLU A 327 -5.28 -22.92 26.29
CA GLU A 327 -5.55 -24.23 25.68
C GLU A 327 -5.61 -24.23 24.14
N VAL A 328 -5.18 -25.36 23.57
CA VAL A 328 -4.72 -25.72 22.21
C VAL A 328 -5.60 -25.35 20.98
N ASN A 329 -6.65 -24.54 21.09
CA ASN A 329 -7.50 -24.22 19.92
C ASN A 329 -7.00 -23.01 19.09
N ASN A 330 -6.14 -23.36 18.13
CA ASN A 330 -5.34 -22.55 17.19
C ASN A 330 -6.10 -21.66 16.18
N ALA A 331 -7.25 -21.06 16.53
CA ALA A 331 -8.21 -20.59 15.52
C ALA A 331 -8.11 -19.11 15.06
N TYR A 332 -7.30 -18.26 15.69
CA TYR A 332 -7.25 -16.83 15.32
C TYR A 332 -6.04 -16.45 14.45
N PRO A 333 -6.24 -15.53 13.48
CA PRO A 333 -5.15 -15.04 12.64
C PRO A 333 -4.12 -14.28 13.47
N VAL A 334 -2.85 -14.48 13.12
CA VAL A 334 -1.74 -13.66 13.60
C VAL A 334 -1.20 -12.92 12.38
N ALA A 335 -1.13 -11.61 12.47
CA ALA A 335 -0.58 -10.75 11.43
C ALA A 335 0.75 -10.17 11.90
N SER A 336 1.70 -10.00 10.98
CA SER A 336 2.92 -9.24 11.23
C SER A 336 2.75 -7.82 10.74
N LEU A 337 3.15 -6.82 11.53
CA LEU A 337 3.14 -5.43 11.06
C LEU A 337 4.00 -5.25 9.79
N ARG A 338 5.05 -6.08 9.64
CA ARG A 338 5.93 -6.07 8.48
C ARG A 338 5.27 -6.63 7.21
N GLU A 339 4.29 -7.51 7.33
CA GLU A 339 3.52 -8.01 6.17
C GLU A 339 2.79 -6.86 5.46
N GLY A 340 2.44 -5.80 6.19
CA GLY A 340 1.90 -4.56 5.66
C GLY A 340 2.78 -3.88 4.62
N LEU A 341 4.08 -4.21 4.53
CA LEU A 341 4.95 -3.68 3.47
C LEU A 341 4.51 -4.15 2.06
N ALA A 342 4.01 -5.37 1.96
CA ALA A 342 3.59 -5.97 0.70
C ALA A 342 2.12 -5.68 0.35
N GLU A 343 1.32 -5.26 1.33
CA GLU A 343 -0.11 -5.02 1.18
C GLU A 343 -0.40 -3.57 0.78
N ALA A 344 -1.08 -3.39 -0.36
CA ALA A 344 -1.34 -2.06 -0.91
C ALA A 344 -2.14 -1.15 0.06
N LEU A 345 -3.24 -1.69 0.60
CA LEU A 345 -4.22 -0.92 1.38
C LEU A 345 -3.93 -0.83 2.88
N VAL A 346 -2.80 -1.38 3.33
CA VAL A 346 -2.36 -1.22 4.73
C VAL A 346 -1.68 0.14 4.87
N GLU A 347 -2.04 0.84 5.94
CA GLU A 347 -1.41 2.11 6.34
C GLU A 347 0.12 1.97 6.28
N PRO A 348 0.83 2.87 5.58
CA PRO A 348 2.27 2.78 5.45
C PRO A 348 2.95 2.77 6.82
N ILE A 349 3.85 1.82 7.04
CA ILE A 349 4.54 1.74 8.33
C ILE A 349 5.24 3.06 8.70
N PHE A 350 5.75 3.79 7.70
CA PHE A 350 6.51 5.03 7.91
C PHE A 350 5.67 6.23 8.34
N VAL A 351 4.33 6.17 8.28
CA VAL A 351 3.47 7.22 8.85
C VAL A 351 3.06 6.91 10.29
N LYS A 352 3.32 5.69 10.77
CA LYS A 352 2.98 5.30 12.15
C LYS A 352 3.83 6.12 13.12
N PRO A 353 3.27 6.51 14.28
CA PRO A 353 3.96 7.36 15.25
C PRO A 353 4.99 6.54 16.02
N LEU A 354 6.07 6.13 15.36
CA LEU A 354 7.20 5.41 15.94
C LEU A 354 8.48 6.19 15.63
N SER A 355 9.51 5.99 16.45
CA SER A 355 10.82 6.60 16.15
C SER A 355 11.39 6.04 14.84
N GLU A 356 12.24 6.83 14.18
CA GLU A 356 12.87 6.41 12.92
C GLU A 356 13.58 5.06 13.05
N ASP A 357 14.33 4.84 14.13
CA ASP A 357 15.03 3.57 14.32
C ASP A 357 14.08 2.39 14.50
N GLN A 358 12.97 2.58 15.22
CA GLN A 358 11.94 1.55 15.36
C GLN A 358 11.29 1.21 14.01
N LEU A 359 10.95 2.22 13.21
CA LEU A 359 10.36 2.03 11.88
C LEU A 359 11.28 1.19 10.99
N PHE A 360 12.56 1.55 10.94
CA PHE A 360 13.56 0.85 10.13
C PHE A 360 13.88 -0.54 10.68
N ASP A 361 13.93 -0.71 12.00
CA ASP A 361 14.10 -2.02 12.62
C ASP A 361 12.96 -2.99 12.27
N ILE A 362 11.72 -2.51 12.20
CA ILE A 362 10.57 -3.33 11.80
C ILE A 362 10.62 -3.59 10.28
N ALA A 363 10.84 -2.55 9.46
CA ALA A 363 10.84 -2.69 8.00
C ALA A 363 11.93 -3.66 7.50
N PHE A 364 13.13 -3.55 8.05
CA PHE A 364 14.27 -4.43 7.76
C PHE A 364 14.20 -5.77 8.54
N GLY A 365 13.19 -5.91 9.39
CA GLY A 365 12.86 -7.13 10.10
C GLY A 365 13.75 -7.42 11.30
N ARG A 366 14.64 -6.51 11.72
CA ARG A 366 15.45 -6.62 12.94
C ARG A 366 14.60 -6.75 14.21
N VAL A 367 13.40 -6.16 14.18
CA VAL A 367 12.32 -6.35 15.14
C VAL A 367 11.08 -6.89 14.41
N ALA A 368 10.34 -7.79 15.05
CA ALA A 368 9.08 -8.31 14.56
C ALA A 368 7.96 -7.96 15.53
N ILE A 369 6.89 -7.35 15.03
CA ILE A 369 5.67 -7.08 15.80
C ILE A 369 4.57 -7.98 15.23
N PHE A 370 3.99 -8.80 16.09
CA PHE A 370 2.87 -9.66 15.76
C PHE A 370 1.62 -9.21 16.52
N ILE A 371 0.50 -9.24 15.83
CA ILE A 371 -0.81 -8.87 16.34
C ILE A 371 -1.74 -10.07 16.17
N LEU A 372 -2.47 -10.41 17.23
CA LEU A 372 -3.48 -11.45 17.25
C LEU A 372 -4.78 -10.86 17.77
N LEU A 373 -5.86 -11.05 17.03
CA LEU A 373 -7.20 -10.59 17.41
C LEU A 373 -8.07 -11.78 17.80
N ARG A 374 -8.53 -11.81 19.05
CA ARG A 374 -9.51 -12.77 19.54
C ARG A 374 -10.91 -12.32 19.13
N LEU A 375 -11.36 -12.83 17.98
CA LEU A 375 -12.65 -12.44 17.41
C LEU A 375 -13.82 -12.72 18.36
N ASP A 376 -13.80 -13.79 19.16
CA ASP A 376 -14.88 -14.08 20.12
C ASP A 376 -14.99 -12.97 21.20
N GLN A 377 -13.86 -12.45 21.68
CA GLN A 377 -13.84 -11.32 22.61
C GLN A 377 -14.32 -10.04 21.94
N MET A 378 -13.90 -9.81 20.69
CA MET A 378 -14.38 -8.65 19.92
C MET A 378 -15.90 -8.69 19.71
N LEU A 379 -16.46 -9.85 19.39
CA LEU A 379 -17.92 -10.03 19.27
C LEU A 379 -18.63 -9.76 20.60
N SER A 380 -18.01 -10.12 21.73
CA SER A 380 -18.60 -9.85 23.05
C SER A 380 -18.75 -8.35 23.33
N LEU A 381 -17.93 -7.47 22.72
CA LEU A 381 -18.10 -6.01 22.84
C LEU A 381 -19.43 -5.52 22.26
N TYR A 382 -20.04 -6.28 21.34
CA TYR A 382 -21.33 -5.94 20.73
C TYR A 382 -22.53 -6.40 21.56
N SER A 383 -22.34 -7.22 22.60
CA SER A 383 -23.42 -7.84 23.38
C SER A 383 -24.30 -6.85 24.16
N GLY A 384 -23.91 -5.56 24.24
CA GLY A 384 -24.69 -4.46 24.80
C GLY A 384 -25.23 -3.46 23.77
N THR A 385 -25.08 -3.72 22.47
CA THR A 385 -25.54 -2.83 21.40
C THR A 385 -26.81 -3.37 20.72
N PRO A 386 -27.63 -2.52 20.06
CA PRO A 386 -28.77 -2.99 19.25
C PRO A 386 -28.37 -3.90 18.09
N ALA A 387 -27.07 -3.95 17.74
CA ALA A 387 -26.54 -4.80 16.69
C ALA A 387 -26.14 -6.17 17.26
N SER A 388 -26.70 -7.24 16.71
CA SER A 388 -26.29 -8.61 17.02
C SER A 388 -25.14 -9.05 16.10
N ALA A 389 -24.05 -9.56 16.66
CA ALA A 389 -22.94 -10.12 15.90
C ALA A 389 -22.71 -11.59 16.28
N GLU A 390 -22.78 -12.50 15.31
CA GLU A 390 -22.57 -13.94 15.51
C GLU A 390 -21.69 -14.54 14.41
N PHE A 391 -20.96 -15.61 14.73
CA PHE A 391 -20.27 -16.38 13.70
C PHE A 391 -21.27 -17.20 12.89
N LEU A 392 -21.20 -17.08 11.58
CA LEU A 392 -21.96 -17.94 10.69
C LEU A 392 -21.23 -19.26 10.45
N SER A 393 -22.00 -20.34 10.38
CA SER A 393 -21.50 -21.60 9.81
C SER A 393 -21.20 -21.45 8.32
N VAL A 394 -20.34 -22.32 7.77
CA VAL A 394 -20.05 -22.36 6.32
C VAL A 394 -21.33 -22.50 5.49
N LYS A 395 -22.33 -23.27 5.97
CA LYS A 395 -23.63 -23.45 5.32
C LYS A 395 -24.46 -22.15 5.34
N GLN A 396 -24.52 -21.46 6.48
CA GLN A 396 -25.21 -20.18 6.60
C GLN A 396 -24.54 -19.09 5.75
N SER A 397 -23.20 -19.04 5.72
CA SER A 397 -22.45 -18.10 4.88
C SER A 397 -22.70 -18.32 3.38
N ARG A 398 -22.70 -19.58 2.91
CA ARG A 398 -23.05 -19.90 1.52
C ARG A 398 -24.51 -19.53 1.18
N LYS A 399 -25.44 -19.70 2.12
CA LYS A 399 -26.84 -19.32 1.95
C LYS A 399 -27.01 -17.79 1.89
N GLN A 400 -26.33 -17.05 2.77
CA GLN A 400 -26.35 -15.58 2.72
C GLN A 400 -25.67 -15.04 1.45
N ARG A 401 -24.55 -15.61 0.99
CA ARG A 401 -23.95 -15.21 -0.30
C ARG A 401 -24.87 -15.42 -1.51
N ARG A 402 -25.80 -16.38 -1.44
CA ARG A 402 -26.82 -16.61 -2.48
C ARG A 402 -28.03 -15.68 -2.37
N ASN A 403 -28.33 -15.20 -1.16
CA ASN A 403 -29.53 -14.40 -0.85
C ASN A 403 -29.23 -12.91 -0.61
N ALA A 404 -27.97 -12.49 -0.58
CA ALA A 404 -27.61 -11.14 -0.17
C ALA A 404 -28.04 -10.10 -1.21
N ASP A 405 -29.16 -9.44 -0.90
CA ASP A 405 -29.17 -7.97 -0.92
C ASP A 405 -28.09 -7.47 0.06
N ARG A 406 -27.29 -6.52 -0.42
CA ARG A 406 -25.86 -6.40 -0.13
C ARG A 406 -25.53 -5.53 1.10
N THR A 407 -26.12 -5.81 2.27
CA THR A 407 -25.94 -4.97 3.49
C THR A 407 -25.46 -5.68 4.76
N SER A 408 -25.16 -6.99 4.76
CA SER A 408 -24.64 -7.68 5.97
C SER A 408 -23.13 -7.98 5.89
N CYS A 409 -22.41 -7.74 7.01
CA CYS A 409 -21.02 -8.14 7.20
C CYS A 409 -20.96 -9.61 7.66
N LEU A 410 -20.12 -10.44 7.04
CA LEU A 410 -20.11 -11.91 7.20
C LEU A 410 -18.80 -12.40 7.85
N CYS A 411 -18.86 -12.97 9.05
CA CYS A 411 -17.75 -13.71 9.68
C CYS A 411 -18.06 -15.22 9.72
N THR A 412 -17.14 -16.10 9.32
CA THR A 412 -17.30 -17.57 9.44
C THR A 412 -16.27 -18.22 10.35
N LYS A 413 -16.73 -19.07 11.28
CA LYS A 413 -15.84 -19.86 12.15
C LYS A 413 -15.26 -21.07 11.39
N GLY A 414 -13.96 -21.31 11.51
CA GLY A 414 -13.32 -22.60 11.24
C GLY A 414 -12.78 -22.86 9.82
N ASN A 415 -12.85 -21.89 8.90
CA ASN A 415 -12.06 -21.86 7.66
C ASN A 415 -12.21 -20.46 7.07
N VAL A 416 -11.14 -19.67 7.05
CA VAL A 416 -11.12 -18.37 6.36
C VAL A 416 -10.99 -18.65 4.85
N SER A 417 -12.06 -19.14 4.25
CA SER A 417 -12.34 -19.10 2.81
C SER A 417 -13.52 -18.14 2.61
N GLY A 418 -13.26 -16.90 2.94
CA GLY A 418 -14.22 -15.81 2.89
C GLY A 418 -13.52 -14.55 3.34
N TYR A 419 -13.47 -13.60 2.43
CA TYR A 419 -12.75 -12.33 2.49
C TYR A 419 -13.18 -11.49 3.71
N LEU A 420 -12.68 -11.84 4.90
CA LEU A 420 -12.03 -10.86 5.75
C LEU A 420 -10.56 -10.97 5.38
N THR A 421 -10.18 -10.33 4.28
CA THR A 421 -8.77 -10.04 4.08
C THR A 421 -8.36 -9.20 5.29
N LEU A 422 -7.15 -9.42 5.80
CA LEU A 422 -6.52 -8.59 6.84
C LEU A 422 -6.62 -7.07 6.55
N GLN A 423 -6.97 -6.69 5.33
CA GLN A 423 -7.32 -5.34 4.87
C GLN A 423 -8.61 -4.74 5.50
N GLU A 424 -9.48 -5.53 6.13
CA GLU A 424 -10.72 -5.04 6.76
C GLU A 424 -10.62 -4.88 8.28
N LEU A 425 -9.55 -5.40 8.88
CA LEU A 425 -9.17 -5.11 10.26
C LEU A 425 -8.14 -3.99 10.22
N HIS A 426 -8.58 -2.75 10.46
CA HIS A 426 -7.68 -1.61 10.56
C HIS A 426 -6.71 -1.83 11.74
N PHE A 427 -5.43 -1.97 11.41
CA PHE A 427 -4.29 -2.06 12.32
C PHE A 427 -3.22 -1.03 11.99
#